data_AF-A0A0G2IAN7-F1
#
_entry.id   AF-A0A0G2IAN7-F1
#
_cell.length_a   1.000
_cell.length_b   1.000
_cell.length_c   1.000
_cell.angle_alpha   90.00
_cell.angle_beta   90.00
_cell.angle_gamma   90.00
#
_symmetry.space_group_name_H-M   'P 1'
#
loop_
_entity.id
_entity.type
_entity.pdbx_description
1 polymer ?
#
loop_
_entity_poly.entity_id
_entity_poly.type
_entity_poly.pdbx_seq_one_letter_code
_entity_poly.pdbx_strand_id
1 'polypeptide(L)'
;MAPLNELHTLARRGSPFHEGVTSLVIVQLLMPSIAILLVANRIYFRLRLARNLAWDDYAIIAAIIACIAMNTLPLVGVSYGYGKPWNELSKSQQVVSMKMFWAVQIAYKSALNLCKMSILLLYRRIFVTRKFQIAVNIVFTFVVLYFIAALLANLLECRPVAKNFDMTIPGTCLNLTAHWFANAISTASSDIVTLLLPMPVIHRLRLPPRQKYGLMCVFALGIFVCIISVIRMTTITFGSKAHDRSQGTVTTLMWAMVECNTSIICACLPMLRTPLSMLFPNLFPAFHYSGEQFSHQSSITAAEDAEITEHCQQAQQAQTLKSQAG
;
A
#
# COMPACT_ATOMS: atom_id res chain seq x y z
N MET A 1 -44.99 -18.74 -31.25
CA MET A 1 -43.84 -19.61 -30.93
C MET A 1 -42.60 -18.96 -31.51
N ALA A 2 -41.87 -18.18 -30.70
CA ALA A 2 -40.59 -17.62 -31.14
C ALA A 2 -39.58 -18.77 -31.33
N PRO A 3 -38.76 -18.75 -32.39
CA PRO A 3 -37.90 -19.88 -32.72
C PRO A 3 -36.83 -20.08 -31.64
N LEU A 4 -36.60 -21.34 -31.25
CA LEU A 4 -35.61 -21.78 -30.25
C LEU A 4 -34.20 -21.19 -30.42
N ASN A 5 -33.85 -20.70 -31.63
CA ASN A 5 -32.59 -20.02 -31.90
C ASN A 5 -32.48 -18.63 -31.25
N GLU A 6 -33.59 -17.90 -31.07
CA GLU A 6 -33.60 -16.59 -30.40
C GLU A 6 -33.40 -16.70 -28.89
N LEU A 7 -33.87 -17.80 -28.28
CA LEU A 7 -33.66 -18.08 -26.86
C LEU A 7 -32.20 -18.48 -26.57
N HIS A 8 -31.54 -19.17 -27.50
CA HIS A 8 -30.12 -19.51 -27.39
C HIS A 8 -29.20 -18.31 -27.63
N THR A 9 -29.56 -17.37 -28.51
CA THR A 9 -28.81 -16.11 -28.70
C THR A 9 -29.04 -15.12 -27.56
N LEU A 10 -30.23 -15.08 -26.94
CA LEU A 10 -30.48 -14.30 -25.72
C LEU A 10 -29.81 -14.89 -24.48
N ALA A 11 -29.72 -16.22 -24.36
CA ALA A 11 -28.95 -16.89 -23.31
C ALA A 11 -27.42 -16.70 -23.47
N ARG A 12 -26.92 -16.65 -24.71
CA ARG A 12 -25.51 -16.31 -25.01
C ARG A 12 -25.23 -14.80 -24.94
N ARG A 13 -26.28 -13.96 -24.89
CA ARG A 13 -26.26 -12.55 -24.47
C ARG A 13 -26.43 -12.39 -22.95
N GLY A 14 -26.26 -13.45 -22.17
CA GLY A 14 -25.81 -13.38 -20.78
C GLY A 14 -24.46 -12.68 -20.75
N SER A 15 -24.52 -11.35 -20.66
CA SER A 15 -23.49 -10.37 -21.02
C SER A 15 -22.04 -10.69 -20.59
N PRO A 16 -21.02 -10.28 -21.37
CA PRO A 16 -19.63 -10.19 -20.90
C PRO A 16 -19.47 -9.33 -19.63
N PHE A 17 -20.48 -8.51 -19.32
CA PHE A 17 -20.62 -7.79 -18.06
C PHE A 17 -20.89 -8.72 -16.86
N HIS A 18 -21.70 -9.78 -17.01
CA HIS A 18 -22.00 -10.71 -15.93
C HIS A 18 -20.79 -11.60 -15.57
N GLU A 19 -20.01 -12.03 -16.58
CA GLU A 19 -18.76 -12.76 -16.35
C GLU A 19 -17.69 -11.88 -15.69
N GLY A 20 -17.57 -10.62 -16.13
CA GLY A 20 -16.69 -9.63 -15.51
C GLY A 20 -17.05 -9.34 -14.06
N VAL A 21 -18.33 -9.13 -13.75
CA VAL A 21 -18.82 -8.90 -12.37
C VAL A 21 -18.60 -10.12 -11.48
N THR A 22 -18.78 -11.34 -12.00
CA THR A 22 -18.54 -12.57 -11.22
C THR A 22 -17.06 -12.75 -10.90
N SER A 23 -16.18 -12.52 -11.88
CA SER A 23 -14.72 -12.54 -11.67
C SER A 23 -14.25 -11.44 -10.71
N LEU A 24 -14.87 -10.26 -10.76
CA LEU A 24 -14.60 -9.15 -9.83
C LEU A 24 -14.90 -9.54 -8.38
N VAL A 25 -16.05 -10.14 -8.11
CA VAL A 25 -16.45 -10.56 -6.76
C VAL A 25 -15.51 -11.65 -6.21
N ILE A 26 -15.13 -12.62 -7.04
CA ILE A 26 -14.19 -13.68 -6.64
C ILE A 26 -12.83 -13.08 -6.25
N VAL A 27 -12.29 -12.17 -7.07
CA VAL A 27 -11.01 -11.49 -6.77
C VAL A 27 -11.12 -10.64 -5.50
N GLN A 28 -12.23 -9.92 -5.31
CA GLN A 28 -12.50 -9.10 -4.13
C GLN A 28 -12.65 -9.90 -2.82
N LEU A 29 -13.01 -11.18 -2.89
CA LEU A 29 -13.09 -12.02 -1.70
C LEU A 29 -11.76 -12.72 -1.41
N LEU A 30 -11.13 -13.30 -2.44
CA LEU A 30 -9.93 -14.12 -2.27
C LEU A 30 -8.69 -13.29 -1.90
N MET A 31 -8.40 -12.22 -2.65
CA MET A 31 -7.17 -11.44 -2.48
C MET A 31 -7.10 -10.74 -1.11
N PRO A 32 -8.15 -10.05 -0.64
CA PRO A 32 -8.15 -9.44 0.70
C PRO A 32 -8.09 -10.48 1.81
N SER A 33 -8.76 -11.62 1.66
CA SER A 33 -8.70 -12.70 2.65
C SER A 33 -7.27 -13.20 2.84
N ILE A 34 -6.55 -13.44 1.73
CA ILE A 34 -5.13 -13.84 1.77
C ILE A 34 -4.31 -12.73 2.42
N ALA A 35 -4.49 -11.47 2.01
CA ALA A 35 -3.75 -10.34 2.57
C ALA A 35 -3.95 -10.21 4.10
N ILE A 36 -5.19 -10.32 4.58
CA ILE A 36 -5.54 -10.28 6.01
C ILE A 36 -4.84 -11.41 6.76
N LEU A 37 -4.91 -12.65 6.24
CA LEU A 37 -4.26 -13.80 6.88
C LEU A 37 -2.74 -13.62 6.97
N LEU A 38 -2.10 -13.10 5.91
CA LEU A 38 -0.65 -12.85 5.93
C LEU A 38 -0.25 -11.73 6.89
N VAL A 39 -1.05 -10.67 6.99
CA VAL A 39 -0.83 -9.58 7.97
C VAL A 39 -1.04 -10.10 9.40
N ALA A 40 -2.10 -10.87 9.65
CA ALA A 40 -2.34 -11.50 10.96
C ALA A 40 -1.19 -12.42 11.36
N ASN A 41 -0.70 -13.23 10.41
CA ASN A 41 0.47 -14.08 10.61
C ASN A 41 1.73 -13.26 10.94
N ARG A 42 1.99 -12.18 10.20
CA ARG A 42 3.11 -11.26 10.46
C ARG A 42 3.06 -10.72 11.90
N ILE A 43 1.89 -10.23 12.33
CA ILE A 43 1.68 -9.66 13.67
C ILE A 43 1.84 -10.74 14.75
N TYR A 44 1.25 -11.92 14.55
CA TYR A 44 1.35 -13.04 15.48
C TYR A 44 2.80 -13.46 15.73
N PHE A 45 3.59 -13.66 14.66
CA PHE A 45 5.00 -14.03 14.80
C PHE A 45 5.84 -12.91 15.40
N ARG A 46 5.53 -11.64 15.11
CA ARG A 46 6.19 -10.49 15.73
C ARG A 46 5.95 -10.43 17.24
N LEU A 47 4.69 -10.56 17.67
CA LEU A 47 4.35 -10.59 19.09
C LEU A 47 4.97 -11.79 19.81
N ARG A 48 4.97 -12.97 19.17
CA ARG A 48 5.52 -14.18 19.77
C ARG A 48 7.05 -14.14 19.89
N LEU A 49 7.75 -13.64 18.86
CA LEU A 49 9.21 -13.73 18.78
C LEU A 49 9.93 -12.49 19.32
N ALA A 50 9.40 -11.29 19.03
CA ALA A 50 10.03 -10.03 19.40
C ALA A 50 9.37 -9.34 20.60
N ARG A 51 8.20 -9.81 21.07
CA ARG A 51 7.38 -9.27 22.18
C ARG A 51 6.92 -7.81 22.05
N ASN A 52 7.45 -7.06 21.09
CA ASN A 52 7.10 -5.66 20.82
C ASN A 52 6.78 -5.45 19.32
N LEU A 53 5.82 -4.56 19.05
CA LEU A 53 5.48 -4.09 17.71
C LEU A 53 6.42 -2.96 17.29
N ALA A 54 6.88 -2.98 16.03
CA ALA A 54 7.69 -1.92 15.47
C ALA A 54 6.85 -0.96 14.61
N TRP A 55 7.42 0.20 14.27
CA TRP A 55 6.79 1.19 13.38
C TRP A 55 6.38 0.60 12.02
N ASP A 56 7.10 -0.40 11.51
CA ASP A 56 6.73 -1.10 10.27
C ASP A 56 5.44 -1.92 10.40
N ASP A 57 5.14 -2.44 11.59
CA ASP A 57 3.94 -3.23 11.87
C ASP A 57 2.70 -2.32 12.03
N TYR A 58 2.84 -1.14 12.64
CA TYR A 58 1.75 -0.15 12.68
C TYR A 58 1.38 0.35 11.27
N ALA A 59 2.38 0.58 10.42
CA ALA A 59 2.15 1.01 9.04
C ALA A 59 1.39 -0.04 8.22
N ILE A 60 1.71 -1.34 8.37
CA ILE A 60 0.99 -2.40 7.63
C ILE A 60 -0.41 -2.63 8.18
N ILE A 61 -0.63 -2.45 9.49
CA ILE A 61 -1.98 -2.49 10.09
C ILE A 61 -2.85 -1.35 9.53
N ALA A 62 -2.31 -0.13 9.48
CA ALA A 62 -3.02 0.98 8.86
C ALA A 62 -3.29 0.74 7.36
N ALA A 63 -2.33 0.13 6.65
CA ALA A 63 -2.48 -0.22 5.24
C ALA A 63 -3.61 -1.24 5.00
N ILE A 64 -3.71 -2.30 5.83
CA ILE A 64 -4.77 -3.30 5.65
C ILE A 64 -6.15 -2.74 5.98
N ILE A 65 -6.27 -1.84 6.97
CA ILE A 65 -7.54 -1.15 7.27
C ILE A 65 -7.99 -0.32 6.06
N ALA A 66 -7.08 0.46 5.48
CA ALA A 66 -7.36 1.24 4.28
C ALA A 66 -7.68 0.34 3.06
N CYS A 67 -7.00 -0.80 2.94
CA CYS A 67 -7.30 -1.80 1.90
C CYS A 67 -8.71 -2.39 2.08
N ILE A 68 -9.11 -2.76 3.29
CA ILE A 68 -10.47 -3.25 3.58
C ILE A 68 -11.50 -2.21 3.16
N ALA A 69 -11.32 -0.95 3.56
CA ALA A 69 -12.22 0.14 3.15
C ALA A 69 -12.32 0.26 1.61
N MET A 70 -11.19 0.19 0.91
CA MET A 70 -11.15 0.25 -0.56
C MET A 70 -11.91 -0.93 -1.21
N ASN A 71 -11.93 -2.12 -0.60
CA ASN A 71 -12.66 -3.29 -1.13
C ASN A 71 -14.16 -3.25 -0.77
N THR A 72 -14.54 -2.73 0.39
CA THR A 72 -15.94 -2.73 0.86
C THR A 72 -16.78 -1.56 0.30
N LEU A 73 -16.19 -0.38 0.12
CA LEU A 73 -16.89 0.81 -0.39
C LEU A 73 -17.55 0.59 -1.77
N PRO A 74 -16.88 -0.04 -2.77
CA PRO A 74 -17.51 -0.34 -4.05
C PRO A 74 -18.66 -1.33 -3.93
N LEU A 75 -18.56 -2.35 -3.06
CA LEU A 75 -19.61 -3.35 -2.82
C LEU A 75 -20.89 -2.70 -2.30
N VAL A 76 -20.76 -1.79 -1.33
CA VAL A 76 -21.88 -0.97 -0.84
C VAL A 76 -22.41 -0.08 -1.97
N GLY A 77 -21.53 0.49 -2.78
CA GLY A 77 -21.88 1.30 -3.93
C GLY A 77 -22.76 0.57 -4.96
N VAL A 78 -22.54 -0.73 -5.18
CA VAL A 78 -23.35 -1.53 -6.15
C VAL A 78 -24.83 -1.48 -5.79
N SER A 79 -25.18 -1.52 -4.50
CA SER A 79 -26.57 -1.39 -4.02
C SER A 79 -27.21 -0.04 -4.39
N TYR A 80 -26.40 0.99 -4.64
CA TYR A 80 -26.85 2.33 -5.05
C TYR A 80 -26.71 2.59 -6.57
N GLY A 81 -26.40 1.56 -7.37
CA GLY A 81 -26.29 1.66 -8.83
C GLY A 81 -24.86 1.84 -9.36
N TYR A 82 -23.85 1.70 -8.52
CA TYR A 82 -22.44 1.76 -8.93
C TYR A 82 -22.12 0.66 -9.95
N GLY A 83 -21.56 1.06 -11.10
CA GLY A 83 -21.24 0.15 -12.22
C GLY A 83 -22.30 0.10 -13.34
N LYS A 84 -23.48 0.70 -13.16
CA LYS A 84 -24.44 0.89 -14.26
C LYS A 84 -23.99 2.01 -15.22
N PRO A 85 -24.44 2.01 -16.48
CA PRO A 85 -24.18 3.12 -17.41
C PRO A 85 -24.63 4.45 -16.83
N TRP A 86 -23.82 5.51 -16.97
CA TRP A 86 -24.06 6.82 -16.35
C TRP A 86 -25.45 7.40 -16.66
N ASN A 87 -25.94 7.13 -17.86
CA ASN A 87 -27.22 7.64 -18.38
C ASN A 87 -28.45 6.97 -17.74
N GLU A 88 -28.29 5.83 -17.06
CA GLU A 88 -29.37 5.08 -16.42
C GLU A 88 -29.54 5.43 -14.93
N LEU A 89 -28.62 6.18 -14.33
CA LEU A 89 -28.68 6.55 -12.92
C LEU A 89 -29.50 7.82 -12.71
N SER A 90 -30.33 7.83 -11.67
CA SER A 90 -30.94 9.05 -11.15
C SER A 90 -29.87 10.02 -10.63
N LYS A 91 -30.13 11.33 -10.65
CA LYS A 91 -29.21 12.37 -10.13
C LYS A 91 -28.76 12.09 -8.70
N SER A 92 -29.66 11.60 -7.83
CA SER A 92 -29.32 11.23 -6.45
C SER A 92 -28.33 10.06 -6.37
N GLN A 93 -28.48 9.06 -7.25
CA GLN A 93 -27.58 7.90 -7.34
C GLN A 93 -26.22 8.28 -7.91
N GLN A 94 -26.17 9.25 -8.85
CA GLN A 94 -24.91 9.78 -9.38
C GLN A 94 -24.08 10.46 -8.29
N VAL A 95 -24.71 11.29 -7.45
CA VAL A 95 -24.03 11.97 -6.32
C VAL A 95 -23.47 10.97 -5.32
N VAL A 96 -24.25 9.95 -4.94
CA VAL A 96 -23.78 8.89 -4.02
C VAL A 96 -22.63 8.09 -4.64
N SER A 97 -22.73 7.75 -5.92
CA SER A 97 -21.69 7.01 -6.63
C SER A 97 -20.37 7.77 -6.68
N MET A 98 -20.41 9.09 -6.94
CA MET A 98 -19.22 9.94 -6.93
C MET A 98 -18.61 10.09 -5.54
N LYS A 99 -19.42 10.16 -4.48
CA LYS A 99 -18.94 10.15 -3.08
C LYS A 99 -18.19 8.87 -2.75
N MET A 100 -18.74 7.72 -3.16
CA MET A 100 -18.09 6.42 -2.95
C MET A 100 -16.79 6.32 -3.73
N PHE A 101 -16.78 6.74 -5.01
CA PHE A 101 -15.57 6.74 -5.83
C PHE A 101 -14.45 7.58 -5.19
N TRP A 102 -14.78 8.77 -4.71
CA TRP A 102 -13.82 9.63 -4.03
C TRP A 102 -13.26 9.00 -2.75
N ALA A 103 -14.12 8.39 -1.92
CA ALA A 103 -13.68 7.69 -0.72
C ALA A 103 -12.74 6.50 -1.06
N VAL A 104 -13.04 5.77 -2.13
CA VAL A 104 -12.19 4.66 -2.62
C VAL A 104 -10.82 5.16 -3.07
N GLN A 105 -10.74 6.32 -3.72
CA GLN A 105 -9.47 6.91 -4.15
C GLN A 105 -8.56 7.26 -2.97
N ILE A 106 -9.13 7.81 -1.89
CA ILE A 106 -8.41 8.12 -0.65
C ILE A 106 -7.91 6.83 0.01
N ALA A 107 -8.79 5.81 0.12
CA ALA A 107 -8.45 4.53 0.71
C ALA A 107 -7.33 3.81 -0.06
N TYR A 108 -7.41 3.82 -1.40
CA TYR A 108 -6.39 3.26 -2.29
C TYR A 108 -5.02 3.95 -2.12
N LYS A 109 -4.98 5.29 -2.21
CA LYS A 109 -3.73 6.06 -2.03
C LYS A 109 -3.12 5.82 -0.65
N SER A 110 -3.96 5.74 0.37
CA SER A 110 -3.53 5.47 1.76
C SER A 110 -2.94 4.08 1.89
N ALA A 111 -3.64 3.06 1.41
CA ALA A 111 -3.19 1.68 1.52
C ALA A 111 -1.85 1.43 0.82
N LEU A 112 -1.67 1.92 -0.42
CA LEU A 112 -0.41 1.77 -1.14
C LEU A 112 0.77 2.50 -0.50
N ASN A 113 0.58 3.76 -0.09
CA ASN A 113 1.66 4.53 0.51
C ASN A 113 2.04 3.99 1.89
N LEU A 114 1.06 3.60 2.72
CA LEU A 114 1.32 2.96 4.02
C LEU A 114 2.03 1.61 3.86
N CYS A 115 1.66 0.83 2.84
CA CYS A 115 2.35 -0.41 2.49
C CYS A 115 3.82 -0.15 2.13
N LYS A 116 4.10 0.84 1.28
CA LYS A 116 5.47 1.26 0.93
C LYS A 116 6.26 1.72 2.13
N MET A 117 5.65 2.53 3.01
CA MET A 117 6.27 2.96 4.26
C MET A 117 6.63 1.77 5.15
N SER A 118 5.76 0.76 5.28
CA SER A 118 6.06 -0.47 6.01
C SER A 118 7.26 -1.23 5.42
N ILE A 119 7.33 -1.37 4.09
CA ILE A 119 8.45 -2.02 3.40
C ILE A 119 9.76 -1.26 3.63
N LEU A 120 9.75 0.06 3.49
CA LEU A 120 10.94 0.90 3.68
C LEU A 120 11.42 0.88 5.13
N LEU A 121 10.52 0.91 6.11
CA LEU A 121 10.86 0.77 7.53
C LEU A 121 11.44 -0.62 7.81
N LEU A 122 10.89 -1.66 7.20
CA LEU A 122 11.45 -3.02 7.27
C LEU A 122 12.86 -3.09 6.65
N TYR A 123 13.09 -2.45 5.50
CA TYR A 123 14.41 -2.39 4.87
C TYR A 123 15.43 -1.67 5.74
N ARG A 124 15.05 -0.55 6.35
CA ARG A 124 15.91 0.20 7.27
C ARG A 124 16.34 -0.65 8.48
N ARG A 125 15.47 -1.56 8.92
CA ARG A 125 15.73 -2.49 10.03
C ARG A 125 16.59 -3.68 9.61
N ILE A 126 16.37 -4.25 8.42
CA ILE A 126 17.11 -5.42 7.93
C ILE A 126 18.56 -5.04 7.58
N PHE A 127 18.75 -3.90 6.93
CA PHE A 127 20.05 -3.49 6.41
C PHE A 127 20.59 -2.31 7.21
N VAL A 128 21.63 -2.57 8.00
CA VAL A 128 22.27 -1.58 8.88
C VAL A 128 23.36 -0.74 8.19
N THR A 129 23.61 -0.97 6.90
CA THR A 129 24.65 -0.24 6.15
C THR A 129 24.30 1.24 5.98
N ARG A 130 25.16 2.16 6.43
CA ARG A 130 24.93 3.61 6.39
C ARG A 130 24.49 4.15 5.02
N LYS A 131 25.17 3.76 3.95
CA LYS A 131 24.81 4.18 2.57
C LYS A 131 23.41 3.74 2.17
N PHE A 132 23.01 2.53 2.59
CA PHE A 132 21.69 1.99 2.31
C PHE A 132 20.61 2.68 3.14
N GLN A 133 20.86 2.93 4.42
CA GLN A 133 19.92 3.65 5.28
C GLN A 133 19.66 5.08 4.81
N ILE A 134 20.69 5.78 4.30
CA ILE A 134 20.52 7.09 3.67
C ILE A 134 19.59 7.00 2.46
N ALA A 135 19.82 6.03 1.56
CA ALA A 135 18.96 5.81 0.40
C ALA A 135 17.51 5.50 0.81
N VAL A 136 17.30 4.62 1.80
CA VAL A 136 15.98 4.30 2.34
C VAL A 136 15.29 5.54 2.92
N ASN A 137 16.01 6.35 3.70
CA ASN A 137 15.43 7.56 4.31
C ASN A 137 15.04 8.59 3.25
N ILE A 138 15.81 8.74 2.17
CA ILE A 138 15.47 9.62 1.03
C ILE A 138 14.16 9.15 0.39
N VAL A 139 14.06 7.86 0.04
CA VAL A 139 12.85 7.30 -0.58
C VAL A 139 11.65 7.35 0.37
N PHE A 140 11.86 7.08 1.66
CA PHE A 140 10.81 7.17 2.68
C PHE A 140 10.26 8.60 2.78
N THR A 141 11.14 9.59 2.84
CA THR A 141 10.75 11.01 2.89
C THR A 141 9.97 11.39 1.63
N PHE A 142 10.44 10.97 0.45
CA PHE A 142 9.72 11.19 -0.81
C PHE A 142 8.32 10.57 -0.79
N VAL A 143 8.17 9.32 -0.33
CA VAL A 143 6.88 8.63 -0.24
C VAL A 143 5.93 9.34 0.74
N VAL A 144 6.42 9.82 1.89
CA VAL A 144 5.61 10.58 2.86
C VAL A 144 5.14 11.90 2.27
N LEU A 145 6.04 12.69 1.67
CA LEU A 145 5.68 13.96 1.05
C LEU A 145 4.70 13.77 -0.10
N TYR A 146 4.94 12.77 -0.94
CA TYR A 146 4.04 12.41 -2.03
C TYR A 146 2.66 11.98 -1.50
N PHE A 147 2.61 11.18 -0.45
CA PHE A 147 1.35 10.75 0.16
C PHE A 147 0.51 11.94 0.64
N ILE A 148 1.13 12.87 1.38
CA ILE A 148 0.47 14.08 1.87
C ILE A 148 -0.02 14.94 0.68
N ALA A 149 0.85 15.16 -0.31
CA ALA A 149 0.50 15.95 -1.50
C ALA A 149 -0.64 15.31 -2.30
N ALA A 150 -0.62 13.99 -2.48
CA ALA A 150 -1.63 13.25 -3.21
C ALA A 150 -2.98 13.22 -2.49
N LEU A 151 -2.99 13.18 -1.16
CA LEU A 151 -4.20 13.31 -0.34
C LEU A 151 -4.77 14.73 -0.44
N LEU A 152 -3.95 15.76 -0.22
CA LEU A 152 -4.40 17.15 -0.32
C LEU A 152 -4.93 17.47 -1.72
N ALA A 153 -4.23 17.01 -2.76
CA ALA A 153 -4.69 17.17 -4.13
C ALA A 153 -6.05 16.50 -4.35
N ASN A 154 -6.27 15.30 -3.81
CA ASN A 154 -7.53 14.57 -3.93
C ASN A 154 -8.69 15.19 -3.12
N LEU A 155 -8.39 15.74 -1.94
CA LEU A 155 -9.35 16.46 -1.11
C LEU A 155 -9.76 17.80 -1.75
N LEU A 156 -8.85 18.42 -2.50
CA LEU A 156 -9.00 19.76 -3.06
C LEU A 156 -9.13 19.77 -4.60
N GLU A 157 -9.53 18.66 -5.21
CA GLU A 157 -9.67 18.52 -6.68
C GLU A 157 -10.66 19.54 -7.25
N CYS A 158 -11.69 19.91 -6.49
CA CYS A 158 -12.68 20.93 -6.87
C CYS A 158 -12.84 22.00 -5.78
N ARG A 159 -13.12 23.23 -6.22
CA ARG A 159 -13.48 24.38 -5.37
C ARG A 159 -14.88 24.85 -5.77
N PRO A 160 -15.90 24.68 -4.92
CA PRO A 160 -15.93 24.01 -3.61
C PRO A 160 -15.85 22.48 -3.70
N VAL A 161 -15.42 21.80 -2.63
CA VAL A 161 -15.27 20.32 -2.58
C VAL A 161 -16.59 19.60 -2.92
N ALA A 162 -17.73 20.19 -2.55
CA ALA A 162 -19.05 19.66 -2.87
C ALA A 162 -19.28 19.46 -4.38
N LYS A 163 -18.61 20.25 -5.23
CA LYS A 163 -18.68 20.12 -6.69
C LYS A 163 -18.14 18.79 -7.21
N ASN A 164 -17.29 18.11 -6.43
CA ASN A 164 -16.78 16.79 -6.80
C ASN A 164 -17.88 15.72 -6.82
N PHE A 165 -18.96 15.93 -6.05
CA PHE A 165 -20.08 15.01 -5.94
C PHE A 165 -21.32 15.54 -6.65
N ASP A 166 -21.49 16.85 -6.68
CA ASP A 166 -22.62 17.53 -7.30
C ASP A 166 -22.14 18.53 -8.35
N MET A 167 -22.21 18.10 -9.61
CA MET A 167 -21.76 18.89 -10.76
C MET A 167 -22.67 20.10 -11.05
N THR A 168 -23.83 20.22 -10.39
CA THR A 168 -24.73 21.38 -10.53
C THR A 168 -24.21 22.62 -9.79
N ILE A 169 -23.26 22.44 -8.87
CA ILE A 169 -22.69 23.53 -8.08
C ILE A 169 -21.68 24.34 -8.93
N PRO A 170 -21.79 25.69 -8.98
CA PRO A 170 -20.82 26.53 -9.67
C PRO A 170 -19.45 26.46 -8.99
N GLY A 171 -18.38 26.49 -9.78
CA GLY A 171 -17.01 26.38 -9.27
C GLY A 171 -16.02 25.86 -10.30
N THR A 172 -14.76 25.72 -9.90
CA THR A 172 -13.66 25.27 -10.76
C THR A 172 -13.05 23.99 -10.22
N CYS A 173 -12.74 23.05 -11.10
CA CYS A 173 -12.03 21.82 -10.77
C CYS A 173 -10.67 21.79 -11.47
N LEU A 174 -9.71 21.13 -10.85
CA LEU A 174 -8.43 20.82 -11.46
C LEU A 174 -8.64 19.88 -12.66
N ASN A 175 -7.69 19.86 -13.59
CA ASN A 175 -7.71 18.91 -14.70
C ASN A 175 -7.56 17.48 -14.16
N LEU A 176 -8.70 16.79 -14.01
CA LEU A 176 -8.79 15.47 -13.40
C LEU A 176 -7.96 14.42 -14.15
N THR A 177 -7.95 14.49 -15.49
CA THR A 177 -7.15 13.60 -16.33
C THR A 177 -5.67 13.79 -16.03
N ALA A 178 -5.18 15.04 -16.04
CA ALA A 178 -3.78 15.34 -15.71
C ALA A 178 -3.42 14.87 -14.29
N HIS A 179 -4.32 15.06 -13.31
CA HIS A 179 -4.12 14.57 -11.94
C HIS A 179 -3.98 13.05 -11.88
N TRP A 180 -4.86 12.31 -12.57
CA TRP A 180 -4.83 10.85 -12.60
C TRP A 180 -3.57 10.31 -13.25
N PHE A 181 -3.09 10.93 -14.33
CA PHE A 181 -1.81 10.59 -14.96
C PHE A 181 -0.63 10.85 -14.04
N ALA A 182 -0.56 12.03 -13.42
CA ALA A 182 0.51 12.37 -12.49
C ALA A 182 0.56 11.38 -11.31
N ASN A 183 -0.61 11.02 -10.77
CA ASN A 183 -0.73 10.03 -9.70
C ASN A 183 -0.31 8.63 -10.17
N ALA A 184 -0.72 8.19 -11.37
CA ALA A 184 -0.35 6.87 -11.90
C ALA A 184 1.17 6.74 -12.12
N ILE A 185 1.79 7.75 -12.75
CA ILE A 185 3.23 7.79 -13.01
C ILE A 185 4.00 7.82 -11.68
N SER A 186 3.59 8.67 -10.74
CA SER A 186 4.27 8.80 -9.45
C SER A 186 4.17 7.51 -8.63
N THR A 187 3.00 6.88 -8.58
CA THR A 187 2.82 5.57 -7.93
C THR A 187 3.73 4.52 -8.58
N ALA A 188 3.66 4.33 -9.91
CA ALA A 188 4.47 3.34 -10.60
C ALA A 188 5.99 3.58 -10.43
N SER A 189 6.44 4.83 -10.49
CA SER A 189 7.84 5.18 -10.27
C SER A 189 8.31 4.83 -8.85
N SER A 190 7.50 5.13 -7.83
CA SER A 190 7.82 4.78 -6.45
C SER A 190 7.83 3.27 -6.18
N ASP A 191 6.99 2.50 -6.89
CA ASP A 191 7.02 1.03 -6.83
C ASP A 191 8.34 0.47 -7.40
N ILE A 192 8.76 0.97 -8.57
CA ILE A 192 10.02 0.59 -9.19
C ILE A 192 11.21 0.95 -8.29
N VAL A 193 11.22 2.16 -7.73
CA VAL A 193 12.31 2.60 -6.83
C VAL A 193 12.38 1.72 -5.59
N THR A 194 11.24 1.42 -4.96
CA THR A 194 11.17 0.57 -3.76
C THR A 194 11.65 -0.85 -4.07
N LEU A 195 11.30 -1.38 -5.25
CA LEU A 195 11.75 -2.69 -5.74
C LEU A 195 13.26 -2.73 -6.00
N LEU A 196 13.82 -1.72 -6.65
CA LEU A 196 15.23 -1.70 -7.05
C LEU A 196 16.16 -1.43 -5.86
N LEU A 197 15.66 -0.77 -4.82
CA LEU A 197 16.45 -0.34 -3.67
C LEU A 197 17.28 -1.48 -3.02
N PRO A 198 16.72 -2.66 -2.70
CA PRO A 198 17.49 -3.75 -2.09
C PRO A 198 18.35 -4.57 -3.08
N MET A 199 18.14 -4.46 -4.41
CA MET A 199 18.83 -5.28 -5.42
C MET A 199 20.37 -5.18 -5.36
N PRO A 200 20.99 -3.98 -5.31
CA PRO A 200 22.45 -3.85 -5.26
C PRO A 200 23.07 -4.46 -3.99
N VAL A 201 22.37 -4.37 -2.85
CA VAL A 201 22.84 -4.94 -1.59
C VAL A 201 22.79 -6.45 -1.64
N ILE A 202 21.72 -7.00 -2.20
CA ILE A 202 21.52 -8.44 -2.31
C ILE A 202 22.51 -9.08 -3.27
N HIS A 203 22.86 -8.41 -4.37
CA HIS A 203 23.89 -8.89 -5.29
C HIS A 203 25.28 -8.98 -4.63
N ARG A 204 25.56 -8.12 -3.64
CA ARG A 204 26.84 -8.14 -2.89
C ARG A 204 26.84 -9.14 -1.74
N LEU A 205 25.66 -9.56 -1.25
CA LEU A 205 25.54 -10.42 -0.08
C LEU A 205 25.59 -11.90 -0.47
N ARG A 206 26.59 -12.63 0.03
CA ARG A 206 26.73 -14.09 -0.19
C ARG A 206 25.74 -14.86 0.68
N LEU A 207 24.49 -14.95 0.24
CA LEU A 207 23.44 -15.72 0.91
C LEU A 207 23.45 -17.20 0.47
N PRO A 208 23.14 -18.15 1.36
CA PRO A 208 22.97 -19.55 0.99
C PRO A 208 21.79 -19.71 0.01
N PRO A 209 21.86 -20.67 -0.93
CA PRO A 209 20.95 -20.75 -2.08
C PRO A 209 19.47 -20.82 -1.69
N ARG A 210 19.14 -21.47 -0.58
CA ARG A 210 17.76 -21.56 -0.06
C ARG A 210 17.17 -20.20 0.34
N GLN A 211 17.99 -19.31 0.89
CA GLN A 211 17.57 -17.95 1.25
C GLN A 211 17.48 -17.05 0.03
N LYS A 212 18.33 -17.32 -0.97
CA LYS A 212 18.30 -16.64 -2.27
C LYS A 212 16.99 -16.90 -3.00
N TYR A 213 16.46 -18.12 -3.01
CA TYR A 213 15.17 -18.44 -3.64
C TYR A 213 14.00 -17.66 -3.03
N GLY A 214 13.86 -17.64 -1.70
CA GLY A 214 12.79 -16.88 -1.05
C GLY A 214 12.85 -15.39 -1.38
N LEU A 215 14.06 -14.84 -1.46
CA LEU A 215 14.29 -13.45 -1.85
C LEU A 215 13.93 -13.19 -3.32
N MET A 216 14.24 -14.12 -4.23
CA MET A 216 13.82 -14.04 -5.63
C MET A 216 12.30 -14.10 -5.78
N CYS A 217 11.59 -14.89 -4.96
CA CYS A 217 10.12 -14.90 -4.96
C CYS A 217 9.53 -13.54 -4.56
N VAL A 218 10.09 -12.88 -3.54
CA VAL A 218 9.66 -11.53 -3.14
C VAL A 218 9.89 -10.53 -4.28
N PHE A 219 11.04 -10.60 -4.94
CA PHE A 219 11.31 -9.74 -6.10
C PHE A 219 10.40 -10.00 -7.27
N ALA A 220 10.12 -11.27 -7.60
CA ALA A 220 9.21 -11.62 -8.68
C ALA A 220 7.81 -11.03 -8.43
N LEU A 221 7.32 -11.10 -7.18
CA LEU A 221 6.04 -10.50 -6.81
C LEU A 221 6.08 -8.97 -6.84
N GLY A 222 7.18 -8.35 -6.44
CA GLY A 222 7.34 -6.90 -6.60
C GLY A 222 7.37 -6.46 -8.08
N ILE A 223 8.01 -7.24 -8.96
CA ILE A 223 7.96 -6.99 -10.42
C ILE A 223 6.53 -7.12 -10.93
N PHE A 224 5.80 -8.13 -10.46
CA PHE A 224 4.38 -8.32 -10.80
C PHE A 224 3.53 -7.11 -10.37
N VAL A 225 3.75 -6.56 -9.17
CA VAL A 225 3.10 -5.30 -8.72
C VAL A 225 3.43 -4.13 -9.66
N CYS A 226 4.68 -4.00 -10.10
CA CYS A 226 5.07 -2.97 -11.06
C CYS A 226 4.35 -3.12 -12.40
N ILE A 227 4.22 -4.35 -12.91
CA ILE A 227 3.48 -4.64 -14.15
C ILE A 227 2.00 -4.24 -14.00
N ILE A 228 1.37 -4.61 -12.88
CA ILE A 228 -0.01 -4.21 -12.59
C ILE A 228 -0.16 -2.68 -12.57
N SER A 229 0.81 -1.97 -11.97
CA SER A 229 0.82 -0.51 -11.90
C SER A 229 0.84 0.13 -13.31
N VAL A 230 1.63 -0.45 -14.23
CA VAL A 230 1.72 -0.02 -15.63
C VAL A 230 0.42 -0.32 -16.39
N ILE A 231 -0.16 -1.51 -16.20
CA ILE A 231 -1.46 -1.88 -16.80
C ILE A 231 -2.55 -0.90 -16.33
N ARG A 232 -2.56 -0.52 -15.05
CA ARG A 232 -3.52 0.47 -14.55
C ARG A 232 -3.33 1.84 -15.20
N MET A 233 -2.09 2.24 -15.49
CA MET A 233 -1.83 3.49 -16.20
C MET A 233 -2.44 3.47 -17.62
N THR A 234 -2.42 2.32 -18.30
CA THR A 234 -3.04 2.18 -19.63
C THR A 234 -4.57 2.11 -19.53
N THR A 235 -5.15 1.49 -18.50
CA THR A 235 -6.62 1.50 -18.36
C THR A 235 -7.18 2.92 -18.15
N ILE A 236 -6.43 3.80 -17.48
CA ILE A 236 -6.78 5.21 -17.35
C ILE A 236 -6.75 5.93 -18.72
N THR A 237 -5.78 5.63 -19.59
CA THR A 237 -5.68 6.24 -20.94
C THR A 237 -6.85 5.80 -21.82
N PHE A 238 -7.20 4.52 -21.79
CA PHE A 238 -8.31 3.97 -22.57
C PHE A 238 -9.67 4.42 -22.02
N GLY A 239 -9.84 4.42 -20.69
CA GLY A 239 -11.08 4.89 -20.04
C GLY A 239 -11.36 6.38 -20.26
N SER A 240 -10.32 7.20 -20.43
CA SER A 240 -10.48 8.63 -20.76
C SER A 240 -10.96 8.87 -22.19
N LYS A 241 -10.71 7.93 -23.11
CA LYS A 241 -11.05 8.01 -24.54
C LYS A 241 -12.31 7.23 -24.93
N ALA A 242 -12.82 6.36 -24.06
CA ALA A 242 -14.00 5.54 -24.33
C ALA A 242 -15.30 6.35 -24.30
N HIS A 243 -16.27 5.95 -25.15
CA HIS A 243 -17.61 6.54 -25.23
C HIS A 243 -18.39 6.37 -23.92
N ASP A 244 -18.19 5.22 -23.23
CA ASP A 244 -18.75 4.93 -21.91
C ASP A 244 -17.71 5.07 -20.79
N ARG A 245 -17.69 6.23 -20.13
CA ARG A 245 -16.81 6.52 -18.97
C ARG A 245 -17.01 5.54 -17.79
N SER A 246 -18.20 4.95 -17.64
CA SER A 246 -18.55 4.05 -16.53
C SER A 246 -17.80 2.71 -16.60
N GLN A 247 -17.71 2.10 -17.78
CA GLN A 247 -17.02 0.81 -18.01
C GLN A 247 -15.52 0.92 -17.68
N GLY A 248 -14.85 1.96 -18.18
CA GLY A 248 -13.42 2.19 -17.92
C GLY A 248 -13.10 2.44 -16.44
N THR A 249 -14.05 3.03 -15.69
CA THR A 249 -13.90 3.28 -14.26
C THR A 249 -13.90 1.97 -13.46
N VAL A 250 -14.80 1.05 -13.77
CA VAL A 250 -14.88 -0.27 -13.10
C VAL A 250 -13.60 -1.08 -13.33
N THR A 251 -13.12 -1.13 -14.58
CA THR A 251 -11.86 -1.82 -14.90
C THR A 251 -10.66 -1.20 -14.19
N THR A 252 -10.59 0.13 -14.11
CA THR A 252 -9.50 0.83 -13.40
C THR A 252 -9.49 0.48 -11.90
N LEU A 253 -10.67 0.42 -11.27
CA LEU A 253 -10.81 0.06 -9.87
C LEU A 253 -10.43 -1.39 -9.60
N MET A 254 -10.75 -2.30 -10.51
CA MET A 254 -10.33 -3.70 -10.42
C MET A 254 -8.80 -3.82 -10.30
N TRP A 255 -8.10 -3.17 -11.23
CA TRP A 255 -6.63 -3.19 -11.24
C TRP A 255 -6.05 -2.54 -9.98
N ALA A 256 -6.66 -1.44 -9.50
CA ALA A 256 -6.25 -0.80 -8.25
C ALA A 256 -6.40 -1.73 -7.03
N MET A 257 -7.48 -2.52 -6.97
CA MET A 257 -7.68 -3.51 -5.92
C MET A 257 -6.64 -4.63 -5.97
N VAL A 258 -6.37 -5.17 -7.16
CA VAL A 258 -5.34 -6.21 -7.35
C VAL A 258 -3.95 -5.67 -6.97
N GLU A 259 -3.61 -4.47 -7.40
CA GLU A 259 -2.35 -3.78 -7.09
C GLU A 259 -2.15 -3.66 -5.58
N CYS A 260 -3.16 -3.17 -4.86
CA CYS A 260 -3.08 -2.93 -3.42
C CYS A 260 -2.97 -4.23 -2.63
N ASN A 261 -3.81 -5.22 -2.93
CA ASN A 261 -3.76 -6.52 -2.23
C ASN A 261 -2.43 -7.23 -2.48
N THR A 262 -1.96 -7.25 -3.73
CA THR A 262 -0.67 -7.86 -4.10
C THR A 262 0.50 -7.14 -3.42
N SER A 263 0.44 -5.81 -3.31
CA SER A 263 1.45 -5.01 -2.62
C SER A 263 1.55 -5.38 -1.13
N ILE A 264 0.41 -5.51 -0.44
CA ILE A 264 0.37 -5.92 0.96
C ILE A 264 0.88 -7.36 1.13
N ILE A 265 0.46 -8.27 0.25
CA ILE A 265 0.96 -9.65 0.23
C ILE A 265 2.49 -9.62 0.10
N CYS A 266 3.02 -8.88 -0.89
CA CYS A 266 4.46 -8.73 -1.13
C CYS A 266 5.19 -8.16 0.10
N ALA A 267 4.62 -7.18 0.78
CA ALA A 267 5.19 -6.58 1.99
C ALA A 267 5.30 -7.57 3.15
N CYS A 268 4.41 -8.55 3.25
CA CYS A 268 4.39 -9.54 4.32
C CYS A 268 5.35 -10.71 4.08
N LEU A 269 5.67 -11.04 2.83
CA LEU A 269 6.49 -12.21 2.47
C LEU A 269 7.86 -12.31 3.16
N PRO A 270 8.65 -11.23 3.33
CA PRO A 270 9.94 -11.33 4.00
C PRO A 270 9.82 -11.87 5.43
N MET A 271 8.68 -11.62 6.10
CA MET A 271 8.41 -12.12 7.44
C MET A 271 7.81 -13.53 7.46
N LEU A 272 7.24 -14.02 6.34
CA LEU A 272 6.76 -15.40 6.25
C LEU A 272 7.88 -16.44 6.29
N ARG A 273 9.11 -16.02 5.98
CA ARG A 273 10.28 -16.89 6.03
C ARG A 273 10.49 -17.52 7.40
N THR A 274 10.22 -16.78 8.48
CA THR A 274 10.39 -17.26 9.86
C THR A 274 9.44 -18.41 10.21
N PRO A 275 8.10 -18.30 10.03
CA PRO A 275 7.18 -19.42 10.19
C PRO A 275 7.52 -20.62 9.31
N LEU A 276 7.87 -20.39 8.04
CA LEU A 276 8.17 -21.47 7.11
C LEU A 276 9.41 -22.28 7.54
N SER A 277 10.39 -21.61 8.15
CA SER A 277 11.55 -22.29 8.76
C SER A 277 11.23 -23.08 10.03
N MET A 278 10.17 -22.72 10.75
CA MET A 278 9.71 -23.46 11.93
C MET A 278 8.83 -24.66 11.55
N LEU A 279 8.00 -24.52 10.52
CA LEU A 279 7.06 -25.56 10.09
C LEU A 279 7.72 -26.62 9.19
N PHE A 280 8.71 -26.23 8.39
CA PHE A 280 9.44 -27.13 7.49
C PHE A 280 10.96 -27.03 7.70
N PRO A 281 11.50 -27.49 8.84
CA PRO A 281 12.92 -27.35 9.20
C PRO A 281 13.87 -28.01 8.18
N ASN A 282 13.43 -29.07 7.51
CA ASN A 282 14.22 -29.77 6.48
C ASN A 282 14.30 -28.98 5.16
N LEU A 283 13.29 -28.18 4.81
CA LEU A 283 13.29 -27.32 3.62
C LEU A 283 13.89 -25.93 3.89
N PHE A 284 13.69 -25.36 5.08
CA PHE A 284 14.12 -24.02 5.44
C PHE A 284 14.87 -24.05 6.79
N PRO A 285 16.22 -24.11 6.81
CA PRO A 285 16.97 -24.05 8.06
C PRO A 285 16.71 -22.70 8.77
N ALA A 286 16.38 -22.76 10.06
CA ALA A 286 16.10 -21.61 10.89
C ALA A 286 17.29 -20.64 10.91
N PHE A 287 17.02 -19.35 10.73
CA PHE A 287 18.01 -18.33 11.05
C PHE A 287 18.11 -18.29 12.57
N HIS A 288 19.30 -18.57 13.13
CA HIS A 288 19.58 -18.21 14.53
C HIS A 288 19.37 -16.71 14.64
N TYR A 289 18.25 -16.29 15.24
CA TYR A 289 18.05 -14.91 15.65
C TYR A 289 18.96 -14.72 16.86
N SER A 290 20.21 -14.30 16.65
CA SER A 290 21.06 -13.86 17.76
C SER A 290 20.36 -12.67 18.39
N GLY A 291 19.73 -12.88 19.54
CA GLY A 291 19.01 -11.88 20.33
C GLY A 291 19.89 -10.77 20.91
N GLU A 292 21.10 -10.55 20.38
CA GLU A 292 22.08 -9.58 20.88
C GLU A 292 21.92 -8.16 20.30
N GLN A 293 20.98 -7.93 19.36
CA GLN A 293 20.81 -6.59 18.78
C GLN A 293 19.84 -5.67 19.54
N PHE A 294 19.02 -6.20 20.46
CA PHE A 294 18.19 -5.34 21.30
C PHE A 294 18.95 -4.79 22.51
N SER A 295 19.98 -5.50 23.00
CA SER A 295 20.85 -5.00 24.07
C SER A 295 21.77 -3.88 23.57
N HIS A 296 22.31 -3.97 22.35
CA HIS A 296 23.25 -2.94 21.89
C HIS A 296 22.60 -1.57 21.64
N GLN A 297 21.32 -1.52 21.27
CA GLN A 297 20.62 -0.24 21.10
C GLN A 297 20.28 0.39 22.45
N SER A 298 19.80 -0.37 23.44
CA SER A 298 19.53 0.14 24.79
C SER A 298 20.80 0.43 25.60
N SER A 299 21.91 -0.27 25.34
CA SER A 299 23.22 0.07 25.90
C SER A 299 23.77 1.37 25.30
N ILE A 300 23.54 1.65 24.01
CA ILE A 300 23.92 2.93 23.41
C ILE A 300 23.05 4.06 23.96
N THR A 301 21.73 3.94 24.00
CA THR A 301 20.88 5.02 24.56
C THR A 301 21.12 5.23 26.06
N ALA A 302 21.36 4.18 26.84
CA ALA A 302 21.68 4.33 28.26
C ALA A 302 23.07 4.96 28.50
N ALA A 303 24.05 4.67 27.62
CA ALA A 303 25.36 5.32 27.68
C ALA A 303 25.28 6.79 27.25
N GLU A 304 24.48 7.11 26.22
CA GLU A 304 24.27 8.46 25.72
C GLU A 304 23.48 9.31 26.73
N ASP A 305 22.48 8.73 27.42
CA ASP A 305 21.74 9.39 28.50
C ASP A 305 22.61 9.60 29.76
N ALA A 306 23.52 8.68 30.07
CA ALA A 306 24.47 8.83 31.18
C ALA A 306 25.49 9.96 30.90
N GLU A 307 26.01 10.02 29.68
CA GLU A 307 26.99 11.03 29.26
C GLU A 307 26.36 12.45 29.23
N ILE A 308 25.10 12.57 28.80
CA ILE A 308 24.33 13.83 28.85
C ILE A 308 24.05 14.25 30.31
N THR A 309 23.72 13.30 31.19
CA THR A 309 23.42 13.59 32.61
C THR A 309 24.68 14.07 33.35
N GLU A 310 25.84 13.47 33.07
CA GLU A 310 27.12 13.85 33.67
C GLU A 310 27.56 15.26 33.22
N HIS A 311 27.39 15.58 31.93
CA HIS A 311 27.64 16.92 31.41
C HIS A 311 26.70 17.99 32.02
N CYS A 312 25.43 17.65 32.27
CA CYS A 312 24.48 18.56 32.91
C CYS A 312 24.83 18.82 34.38
N GLN A 313 25.29 17.80 35.11
CA GLN A 313 25.72 17.93 36.51
C GLN A 313 27.00 18.76 36.66
N GLN A 314 27.98 18.57 35.77
CA GLN A 314 29.20 19.38 35.75
C GLN A 314 28.91 20.85 35.43
N ALA A 315 27.99 21.11 34.50
CA ALA A 315 27.55 22.47 34.19
C ALA A 315 26.84 23.15 35.37
N GLN A 316 26.03 22.41 36.14
CA GLN A 316 25.38 22.93 37.35
C GLN A 316 26.40 23.20 38.47
N GLN A 317 27.35 22.30 38.76
CA GLN A 317 28.38 22.55 39.78
C GLN A 317 29.27 23.75 39.46
N ALA A 318 29.60 23.97 38.18
CA ALA A 318 30.34 25.15 37.76
C ALA A 318 29.56 26.46 37.96
N GLN A 319 28.22 26.42 37.89
CA GLN A 319 27.35 27.57 38.18
C GLN A 319 27.22 27.83 39.69
N THR A 320 27.13 26.78 40.53
CA THR A 320 27.06 26.93 41.99
C THR A 320 28.35 27.49 42.58
N LEU A 321 29.51 27.07 42.07
CA LEU A 321 30.82 27.61 42.49
C LEU A 321 31.00 29.08 42.11
N LYS A 322 30.46 29.50 40.95
CA LYS A 322 30.47 30.92 40.54
C LYS A 322 29.52 31.79 41.39
N SER A 323 28.43 31.23 41.90
CA SER A 323 27.49 31.90 42.80
C SER A 323 28.03 32.10 44.22
N GLN A 324 28.95 31.25 44.67
CA GLN A 324 29.60 31.36 45.99
C GLN A 324 30.88 32.22 46.00
N ALA A 325 31.40 32.58 44.82
CA ALA A 325 32.64 33.34 44.65
C ALA A 325 32.42 34.82 44.26
N GLY A 326 31.16 35.29 44.23
CA GLY A 326 30.77 36.69 44.06
C GLY A 326 29.93 37.16 45.23
#